data_AF-A0A3D9N1A5-F1
#
_entry.id   AF-A0A3D9N1A5-F1
#
_cell.length_a   1.000
_cell.length_b   1.000
_cell.length_c   1.000
_cell.angle_alpha   90.00
_cell.angle_beta   90.00
_cell.angle_gamma   90.00
#
_symmetry.space_group_name_H-M   'P 1'
#
loop_
_entity.id
_entity.type
_entity.pdbx_description
1 polymer ?
#
loop_
_entity_poly.entity_id
_entity_poly.type
_entity_poly.pdbx_seq_one_letter_code
_entity_poly.pdbx_strand_id
1 'polypeptide(L)'
;MTGTLISLISILVGIIAANLFGYFNKKYTFGFKGNTLVGVFGSVLLIKSFGRLGFDPWSIMNNGDFDGLRLLINIVVSALGGLLGLVFAKWIYLKMNKKPEN
;
A
#
# COMPACT_ATOMS: atom_id res chain seq x y z
N MET A 1 12.89 16.37 -7.86
CA MET A 1 12.71 16.08 -6.41
C MET A 1 11.25 15.89 -6.00
N THR A 2 10.31 16.49 -6.71
CA THR A 2 8.86 16.39 -6.45
C THR A 2 8.31 14.95 -6.56
N GLY A 3 8.87 14.09 -7.44
CA GLY A 3 8.42 12.68 -7.57
C GLY A 3 8.73 11.84 -6.32
N THR A 4 9.83 12.16 -5.63
CA THR A 4 10.19 11.56 -4.34
C THR A 4 9.17 11.93 -3.26
N LEU A 5 8.71 13.18 -3.27
CA LEU A 5 7.71 13.69 -2.33
C LEU A 5 6.34 13.02 -2.54
N ILE A 6 5.93 12.85 -3.81
CA ILE A 6 4.73 12.09 -4.17
C ILE A 6 4.84 10.64 -3.67
N SER A 7 6.01 10.02 -3.83
CA SER A 7 6.25 8.65 -3.35
C SER A 7 6.10 8.55 -1.83
N LEU A 8 6.65 9.51 -1.08
CA LEU A 8 6.55 9.55 0.39
C LEU A 8 5.11 9.77 0.86
N ILE A 9 4.36 10.70 0.24
CA ILE A 9 2.94 10.92 0.54
C ILE A 9 2.16 9.63 0.29
N SER A 10 2.42 8.97 -0.83
CA SER A 10 1.71 7.75 -1.20
C SER A 10 1.99 6.64 -0.19
N ILE A 11 3.24 6.43 0.22
CA ILE A 11 3.59 5.47 1.28
C ILE A 11 2.91 5.83 2.60
N LEU A 12 2.85 7.11 2.97
CA LEU A 12 2.18 7.57 4.18
C LEU A 12 0.69 7.23 4.17
N VAL A 13 0.01 7.47 3.05
CA VAL A 13 -1.40 7.07 2.85
C VAL A 13 -1.56 5.57 3.02
N GLY A 14 -0.64 4.78 2.45
CA GLY A 14 -0.60 3.33 2.59
C GLY A 14 -0.49 2.84 4.04
N ILE A 15 0.38 3.47 4.83
CA ILE A 15 0.54 3.21 6.26
C ILE A 15 -0.76 3.54 7.02
N ILE A 16 -1.36 4.70 6.74
CA ILE A 16 -2.60 5.14 7.39
C ILE A 16 -3.72 4.14 7.07
N ALA A 17 -3.87 3.77 5.80
CA ALA A 17 -4.88 2.83 5.34
C ALA A 17 -4.74 1.45 6.02
N ALA A 18 -3.52 0.91 6.09
CA ALA A 18 -3.26 -0.38 6.74
C ALA A 18 -3.54 -0.34 8.26
N ASN A 19 -3.15 0.73 8.95
CA ASN A 19 -3.40 0.88 10.38
C ASN A 19 -4.89 1.09 10.67
N LEU A 20 -5.57 1.94 9.91
CA LEU A 20 -6.99 2.21 10.06
C LEU A 20 -7.82 0.95 9.79
N PHE A 21 -7.49 0.21 8.72
CA PHE A 21 -8.14 -1.06 8.43
C PHE A 21 -7.88 -2.11 9.52
N GLY A 22 -6.65 -2.22 10.03
CA GLY A 22 -6.32 -3.12 11.14
C GLY A 22 -6.98 -2.73 12.47
N TYR A 23 -7.29 -1.43 12.67
CA TYR A 23 -8.03 -0.95 13.83
C TYR A 23 -9.51 -1.36 13.77
N PHE A 24 -10.18 -1.17 12.63
CA PHE A 24 -11.57 -1.60 12.44
C PHE A 24 -11.70 -3.13 12.37
N ASN A 25 -10.77 -3.81 11.70
CA ASN A 25 -10.80 -5.25 11.48
C ASN A 25 -9.75 -5.97 12.34
N LYS A 26 -10.04 -6.09 13.65
CA LYS A 26 -9.16 -6.78 14.62
C LYS A 26 -8.77 -8.20 14.22
N LYS A 27 -9.54 -8.87 13.35
CA LYS A 27 -9.21 -10.20 12.80
C LYS A 27 -7.95 -10.18 11.93
N TYR A 28 -7.68 -9.09 11.21
CA TYR A 28 -6.58 -8.98 10.23
C TYR A 28 -5.36 -8.21 10.75
N THR A 29 -5.42 -7.68 11.98
CA THR A 29 -4.33 -6.90 12.55
C THR A 29 -3.12 -7.76 12.92
N PHE A 30 -1.93 -7.15 12.79
CA PHE A 30 -0.64 -7.61 13.31
C PHE A 30 -0.08 -6.63 14.37
N GLY A 31 -0.93 -5.74 14.89
CA GLY A 31 -0.53 -4.64 15.77
C GLY A 31 0.06 -3.45 15.01
N PHE A 32 0.35 -2.36 15.71
CA PHE A 32 0.77 -1.09 15.08
C PHE A 32 2.04 -1.22 14.23
N LYS A 33 3.07 -1.86 14.78
CA LYS A 33 4.35 -2.06 14.07
C LYS A 33 4.17 -2.96 12.84
N GLY A 34 3.45 -4.07 12.99
CA GLY A 34 3.20 -5.01 11.89
C GLY A 34 2.35 -4.39 10.78
N ASN A 35 1.26 -3.71 11.13
CA ASN A 35 0.40 -3.04 10.16
C ASN A 35 1.14 -1.94 9.40
N THR A 36 2.03 -1.21 10.08
CA THR A 36 2.86 -0.18 9.44
C THR A 36 3.84 -0.78 8.44
N LEU A 37 4.52 -1.87 8.81
CA LEU A 37 5.46 -2.58 7.94
C LEU A 37 4.73 -3.10 6.68
N VAL A 38 3.59 -3.76 6.88
CA VAL A 38 2.76 -4.24 5.76
C VAL A 38 2.21 -3.09 4.93
N GLY A 39 1.83 -1.97 5.56
CA GLY A 39 1.40 -0.75 4.89
C GLY A 39 2.47 -0.18 3.96
N VAL A 40 3.72 -0.07 4.44
CA VAL A 40 4.85 0.39 3.60
C VAL A 40 5.06 -0.54 2.42
N PHE A 41 5.30 -1.83 2.67
CA PHE A 41 5.67 -2.76 1.61
C PHE A 41 4.52 -3.09 0.66
N GLY A 42 3.28 -3.23 1.16
CA GLY A 42 2.10 -3.48 0.35
C GLY A 42 1.81 -2.34 -0.62
N SER A 43 1.97 -1.10 -0.13
CA SER A 43 1.77 0.10 -0.94
C SER A 43 2.86 0.26 -2.01
N VAL A 44 4.14 0.10 -1.63
CA VAL A 44 5.26 0.15 -2.58
C VAL A 44 5.13 -0.91 -3.66
N LEU A 45 4.71 -2.13 -3.29
CA LEU A 45 4.51 -3.22 -4.25
C LEU A 45 3.46 -2.85 -5.29
N LEU A 46 2.28 -2.39 -4.87
CA LEU A 46 1.23 -2.00 -5.83
C LEU A 46 1.62 -0.78 -6.64
N ILE A 47 2.16 0.28 -6.03
CA ILE A 47 2.61 1.47 -6.77
C ILE A 47 3.63 1.07 -7.84
N LYS A 48 4.56 0.17 -7.53
CA LYS A 48 5.58 -0.26 -8.50
C LYS A 48 5.02 -1.14 -9.62
N SER A 49 4.04 -2.00 -9.30
CA SER A 49 3.33 -2.78 -10.31
C SER A 49 2.49 -1.89 -11.24
N PHE A 50 1.77 -0.91 -10.70
CA PHE A 50 0.98 0.06 -11.47
C PHE A 50 1.85 1.14 -12.14
N GLY A 51 3.05 1.39 -11.64
CA GLY A 51 4.01 2.29 -12.28
C GLY A 51 4.41 1.83 -13.68
N ARG A 52 4.42 0.52 -13.93
CA ARG A 52 4.65 -0.03 -15.28
C ARG A 52 3.50 0.25 -16.26
N LEU A 53 2.30 0.57 -15.76
CA LEU A 53 1.14 0.99 -16.54
C LEU A 53 1.11 2.51 -16.78
N GLY A 54 2.15 3.24 -16.35
CA GLY A 54 2.27 4.69 -16.53
C GLY A 54 1.79 5.55 -15.36
N PHE A 55 1.41 4.94 -14.22
CA PHE A 55 0.96 5.64 -13.00
C PHE A 55 2.07 5.85 -11.97
N ASP A 56 3.31 5.94 -12.43
CA ASP A 56 4.45 6.13 -11.55
C ASP A 56 4.58 7.62 -11.12
N PRO A 57 5.18 7.90 -9.96
CA PRO A 57 5.40 9.27 -9.46
C PRO A 57 6.17 10.20 -10.42
N TRP A 58 7.02 9.66 -11.30
CA TRP A 58 7.71 10.44 -12.33
C TRP A 58 6.81 10.74 -13.54
N SER A 59 6.00 9.76 -13.99
CA SER A 59 5.01 9.96 -15.05
C SER A 59 3.85 10.90 -14.65
N ILE A 60 3.59 11.07 -13.35
CA ILE A 60 2.66 12.11 -12.83
C ILE A 60 3.19 13.52 -13.12
N MET A 61 4.49 13.66 -13.33
CA MET A 61 5.17 14.94 -13.41
C MET A 61 5.97 15.03 -14.68
N ASN A 62 5.23 15.08 -15.78
CA ASN A 62 5.80 15.26 -17.09
C ASN A 62 5.79 16.75 -17.43
N ASN A 63 6.97 17.34 -17.63
CA ASN A 63 7.17 18.72 -18.11
C ASN A 63 6.50 19.85 -17.33
N GLY A 64 6.34 19.72 -16.00
CA GLY A 64 5.87 20.81 -15.14
C GLY A 64 4.36 21.00 -15.11
N ASP A 65 3.60 20.18 -15.83
CA ASP A 65 2.14 20.12 -15.75
C ASP A 65 1.72 19.03 -14.74
N PHE A 66 0.80 19.37 -13.85
CA PHE A 66 0.40 18.50 -12.73
C PHE A 66 -0.87 17.74 -13.10
N ASP A 67 -0.72 16.46 -13.40
CA ASP A 67 -1.86 15.61 -13.72
C ASP A 67 -2.50 15.07 -12.43
N GLY A 68 -3.42 15.85 -11.86
CA GLY A 68 -4.10 15.55 -10.60
C GLY A 68 -4.87 14.23 -10.62
N LEU A 69 -5.33 13.77 -11.79
CA LEU A 69 -5.98 12.46 -11.92
C LEU A 69 -5.00 11.32 -11.68
N ARG A 70 -3.77 11.42 -12.20
CA ARG A 70 -2.74 10.40 -11.97
C ARG A 70 -2.30 10.36 -10.51
N LEU A 71 -2.22 11.51 -9.84
CA LEU A 71 -1.96 11.57 -8.40
C LEU A 71 -3.07 10.88 -7.61
N LEU A 72 -4.34 11.17 -7.91
CA LEU A 72 -5.49 10.56 -7.24
C LEU A 72 -5.45 9.03 -7.37
N ILE A 73 -5.20 8.53 -8.58
CA ILE A 73 -5.07 7.09 -8.83
C ILE A 73 -3.92 6.50 -8.02
N ASN A 74 -2.76 7.17 -7.97
CA ASN A 74 -1.61 6.68 -7.21
C ASN A 74 -1.91 6.57 -5.70
N ILE A 75 -2.59 7.56 -5.14
CA ILE A 75 -3.04 7.57 -3.73
C ILE A 75 -4.03 6.44 -3.46
N VAL A 76 -5.02 6.23 -4.35
CA VAL A 76 -6.01 5.14 -4.22
C VAL A 76 -5.34 3.78 -4.31
N VAL A 77 -4.44 3.59 -5.29
CA VAL A 77 -3.67 2.35 -5.45
C VAL A 77 -2.80 2.09 -4.23
N SER A 78 -2.19 3.13 -3.65
CA SER A 78 -1.42 3.01 -2.42
C SER A 78 -2.28 2.57 -1.24
N ALA A 79 -3.42 3.21 -1.02
CA ALA A 79 -4.36 2.85 0.05
C ALA A 79 -4.83 1.39 -0.10
N LEU A 80 -5.17 0.99 -1.33
CA LEU A 80 -5.52 -0.40 -1.64
C LEU A 80 -4.34 -1.34 -1.40
N GLY A 81 -3.11 -0.92 -1.69
CA GLY A 81 -1.90 -1.70 -1.46
C GLY A 81 -1.65 -1.98 0.02
N GLY A 82 -1.85 -0.97 0.88
CA GLY A 82 -1.80 -1.14 2.33
C GLY A 82 -2.89 -2.10 2.85
N LEU A 83 -4.13 -1.94 2.35
CA LEU A 83 -5.27 -2.79 2.75
C LEU A 83 -5.09 -4.25 2.30
N LEU A 84 -4.87 -4.46 1.01
CA LEU A 84 -4.69 -5.78 0.40
C LEU A 84 -3.44 -6.45 0.94
N GLY A 85 -2.37 -5.68 1.17
CA GLY A 85 -1.16 -6.16 1.83
C GLY A 85 -1.47 -6.78 3.19
N LEU A 86 -2.30 -6.13 4.02
CA LEU A 86 -2.67 -6.65 5.33
C LEU A 86 -3.49 -7.93 5.25
N VAL A 87 -4.49 -7.95 4.37
CA VAL A 87 -5.33 -9.14 4.14
C VAL A 87 -4.48 -10.31 3.64
N PHE A 88 -3.61 -10.07 2.65
CA PHE A 88 -2.74 -11.07 2.06
C PHE A 88 -1.73 -11.63 3.07
N ALA A 89 -1.08 -10.75 3.84
CA ALA A 89 -0.15 -11.14 4.90
C ALA A 89 -0.86 -12.02 5.96
N LYS A 90 -2.07 -11.66 6.36
CA LYS A 90 -2.85 -12.46 7.32
C LYS A 90 -3.26 -13.80 6.73
N TRP A 91 -3.65 -13.82 5.46
CA TRP A 91 -4.02 -15.06 4.77
C TRP A 91 -2.83 -16.03 4.71
N ILE A 92 -1.64 -15.55 4.35
CA ILE A 92 -0.40 -16.35 4.39
C ILE A 92 -0.12 -16.85 5.80
N TYR A 93 -0.18 -15.97 6.80
CA TYR A 93 0.07 -16.32 8.20
C TYR A 93 -0.86 -17.45 8.67
N LEU A 94 -2.14 -17.37 8.38
CA LEU A 94 -3.12 -18.41 8.74
C LEU A 94 -2.90 -19.71 7.95
N LYS A 95 -2.51 -19.61 6.67
CA LYS A 95 -2.24 -20.78 5.83
C LYS A 95 -0.99 -21.53 6.31
N MET A 96 0.05 -20.81 6.73
CA MET A 96 1.30 -21.39 7.24
C MET A 96 1.14 -21.95 8.67
N ASN A 97 0.28 -21.35 9.49
CA ASN A 97 -0.01 -21.83 10.84
C ASN A 97 -1.16 -22.84 10.93
N LYS A 98 -1.77 -23.24 9.81
CA LYS A 98 -2.62 -24.44 9.81
C LYS A 98 -1.72 -25.62 10.14
N LYS A 99 -1.91 -26.21 11.33
CA LYS A 99 -1.34 -27.52 11.66
C LYS A 99 -1.68 -28.48 10.51
N PRO A 100 -0.74 -29.30 10.01
CA PRO A 100 -1.11 -30.43 9.19
C PRO A 100 -2.15 -31.23 10.00
N GLU A 101 -3.34 -31.41 9.43
CA GLU A 101 -4.26 -32.41 9.97
C GLU A 101 -3.51 -33.75 9.91
N ASN A 102 -3.36 -34.36 11.08
CA ASN A 102 -2.68 -35.64 11.25
C ASN A 102 -3.23 -36.71 10.32
#